data_AF-A0A3P1BE40-F1
#
_entry.id   AF-A0A3P1BE40-F1
#
_cell.length_a   1.000
_cell.length_b   1.000
_cell.length_c   1.000
_cell.angle_alpha   90.00
_cell.angle_beta   90.00
_cell.angle_gamma   90.00
#
_symmetry.space_group_name_H-M   'P 1'
#
loop_
_entity.id
_entity.type
_entity.pdbx_description
1 polymer ?
#
loop_
_entity_poly.entity_id
_entity_poly.type
_entity_poly.pdbx_seq_one_letter_code
_entity_poly.pdbx_strand_id
1 'polypeptide(L)'
;PGSRRDLGDRGFKTITNIAGLGNMYLAMATGWNNVAKNGTGRNGVYTDALLRYLKPGETLETVFQRASVLVKQHTQYAQNPQLLTEYATDNKMTF
;
A
#
# COMPACT_ATOMS: atom_id res chain seq x y z
N PRO A 1 -20.59 -38.67 2.84
CA PRO A 1 -20.66 -37.23 3.18
C PRO A 1 -19.30 -36.53 2.93
N GLY A 2 -19.05 -36.12 1.68
CA GLY A 2 -17.85 -35.38 1.30
C GLY A 2 -18.19 -33.88 1.22
N SER A 3 -17.62 -33.09 2.11
CA SER A 3 -17.76 -31.63 2.09
C SER A 3 -17.13 -31.08 0.81
N ARG A 4 -17.96 -30.54 -0.09
CA ARG A 4 -17.52 -29.76 -1.25
C ARG A 4 -16.78 -28.53 -0.71
N ARG A 5 -15.46 -28.52 -0.83
CA ARG A 5 -14.68 -27.30 -0.66
C ARG A 5 -15.06 -26.38 -1.82
N ASP A 6 -15.65 -25.25 -1.49
CA ASP A 6 -15.90 -24.18 -2.44
C ASP A 6 -14.55 -23.68 -2.94
N LEU A 7 -14.22 -24.00 -4.19
CA LEU A 7 -13.04 -23.51 -4.90
C LEU A 7 -13.32 -22.06 -5.32
N GLY A 8 -13.52 -21.17 -4.33
CA GLY A 8 -13.54 -19.74 -4.61
C GLY A 8 -12.23 -19.36 -5.30
N ASP A 9 -12.29 -18.49 -6.30
CA ASP A 9 -11.17 -17.96 -7.08
C ASP A 9 -10.03 -17.47 -6.17
N ARG A 10 -9.12 -18.37 -5.78
CA ARG A 10 -7.93 -18.05 -5.00
C ARG A 10 -6.80 -17.77 -5.98
N GLY A 11 -6.56 -16.49 -6.23
CA GLY A 11 -5.46 -16.01 -7.08
C GLY A 11 -5.42 -14.49 -7.12
N PHE A 12 -4.31 -13.92 -7.62
CA PHE A 12 -4.26 -12.50 -7.90
C PHE A 12 -5.27 -12.16 -8.99
N LYS A 13 -6.19 -11.24 -8.72
CA LYS A 13 -7.14 -10.73 -9.70
C LYS A 13 -6.61 -9.42 -10.28
N THR A 14 -6.54 -9.33 -11.61
CA THR A 14 -6.17 -8.08 -12.27
C THR A 14 -7.20 -7.02 -11.95
N ILE A 15 -6.75 -5.90 -11.37
CA ILE A 15 -7.57 -4.71 -11.20
C ILE A 15 -7.47 -3.92 -12.51
N THR A 16 -8.44 -4.09 -13.40
CA THR A 16 -8.44 -3.47 -14.75
C THR A 16 -9.14 -2.11 -14.79
N ASN A 17 -9.95 -1.79 -13.77
CA ASN A 17 -10.65 -0.52 -13.69
C ASN A 17 -10.81 -0.11 -12.23
N ILE A 18 -9.97 0.82 -11.80
CA ILE A 18 -10.03 1.36 -10.43
C ILE A 18 -10.92 2.60 -10.35
N ALA A 19 -11.19 3.23 -11.50
CA ALA A 19 -11.99 4.44 -11.61
C ALA A 19 -13.46 4.16 -11.32
N GLY A 20 -14.07 5.00 -10.46
CA GLY A 20 -15.49 4.97 -10.14
C GLY A 20 -15.85 4.12 -8.91
N LEU A 21 -14.86 3.54 -8.22
CA LEU A 21 -15.08 2.89 -6.92
C LEU A 21 -15.25 3.91 -5.79
N GLY A 22 -14.66 5.11 -5.94
CA GLY A 22 -14.72 6.19 -4.98
C GLY A 22 -13.93 5.94 -3.69
N ASN A 23 -13.32 7.00 -3.15
CA ASN A 23 -12.62 7.02 -1.86
C ASN A 23 -11.61 5.86 -1.69
N MET A 24 -10.53 5.90 -2.47
CA MET A 24 -9.50 4.87 -2.48
C MET A 24 -8.09 5.47 -2.35
N TYR A 25 -7.24 4.79 -1.59
CA TYR A 25 -5.78 4.92 -1.67
C TYR A 25 -5.16 3.61 -2.14
N LEU A 26 -4.38 3.65 -3.22
CA LEU A 26 -3.50 2.58 -3.63
C LEU A 26 -2.06 3.00 -3.34
N ALA A 27 -1.54 2.51 -2.22
CA ALA A 27 -0.19 2.78 -1.76
C ALA A 27 0.74 1.62 -2.12
N MET A 28 1.58 1.81 -3.14
CA MET A 28 2.50 0.79 -3.65
C MET A 28 3.89 0.98 -3.05
N ALA A 29 4.50 -0.12 -2.62
CA ALA A 29 5.83 -0.13 -2.03
C ALA A 29 6.93 0.35 -3.00
N THR A 30 6.71 0.20 -4.30
CA THR A 30 7.60 0.66 -5.37
C THR A 30 6.75 0.98 -6.61
N GLY A 31 7.36 1.57 -7.63
CA GLY A 31 6.68 1.84 -8.89
C GLY A 31 6.38 0.58 -9.69
N TRP A 32 5.52 0.70 -10.69
CA TRP A 32 5.21 -0.36 -11.65
C TRP A 32 6.48 -1.02 -12.19
N ASN A 33 6.43 -2.33 -12.42
CA ASN A 33 7.52 -3.16 -12.93
C ASN A 33 8.80 -3.17 -12.07
N ASN A 34 8.77 -2.62 -10.86
CA ASN A 34 9.90 -2.71 -9.92
C ASN A 34 9.61 -3.71 -8.80
N VAL A 35 10.69 -4.24 -8.21
CA VAL A 35 10.63 -5.14 -7.06
C VAL A 35 10.94 -4.35 -5.79
N ALA A 36 10.09 -4.48 -4.77
CA ALA A 36 10.33 -3.86 -3.48
C ALA A 36 11.49 -4.57 -2.76
N LYS A 37 12.35 -3.81 -2.06
CA LYS A 37 13.46 -4.38 -1.30
C LYS A 37 12.96 -5.06 -0.03
N ASN A 38 13.57 -6.19 0.29
CA ASN A 38 13.46 -6.81 1.60
C ASN A 38 14.08 -5.89 2.65
N GLY A 39 13.49 -5.84 3.84
CA GLY A 39 14.13 -5.23 5.00
C GLY A 39 15.13 -6.19 5.64
N THR A 40 15.74 -5.75 6.74
CA THR A 40 16.73 -6.53 7.50
C THR A 40 16.09 -7.47 8.53
N GLY A 41 14.76 -7.50 8.62
CA GLY A 41 14.01 -8.28 9.60
C GLY A 41 12.74 -8.88 9.01
N ARG A 42 11.66 -8.94 9.81
CA ARG A 42 10.39 -9.56 9.42
C ARG A 42 9.67 -8.82 8.27
N ASN A 43 9.92 -7.53 8.13
CA ASN A 43 9.17 -6.66 7.21
C ASN A 43 10.05 -6.21 6.03
N GLY A 44 9.43 -6.01 4.87
CA GLY A 44 10.03 -5.24 3.78
C GLY A 44 10.26 -3.79 4.19
N VAL A 45 11.13 -3.07 3.47
CA VAL A 45 11.50 -1.68 3.83
C VAL A 45 10.27 -0.77 3.88
N TYR A 46 9.31 -0.98 2.97
CA TYR A 46 8.07 -0.20 2.94
C TYR A 46 7.14 -0.53 4.11
N THR A 47 6.91 -1.81 4.40
CA THR A 47 6.07 -2.23 5.53
C THR A 47 6.62 -1.74 6.86
N ASP A 48 7.94 -1.79 7.04
CA ASP A 48 8.59 -1.25 8.23
C ASP A 48 8.37 0.27 8.37
N ALA A 49 8.55 1.02 7.27
CA ALA A 49 8.30 2.46 7.26
C ALA A 49 6.83 2.81 7.51
N LEU A 50 5.90 2.07 6.93
CA LEU A 50 4.46 2.27 7.11
C LEU A 50 4.07 2.14 8.58
N LEU A 51 4.47 1.04 9.24
CA LEU A 51 4.11 0.76 10.63
C LEU A 51 4.69 1.79 11.61
N ARG A 52 5.80 2.45 11.28
CA ARG A 52 6.37 3.53 12.12
C ARG A 52 5.49 4.78 12.15
N TYR A 53 4.78 5.07 11.06
CA TYR A 53 3.95 6.29 10.92
C TYR A 53 2.46 6.03 11.05
N LEU A 54 2.01 4.78 10.92
CA LEU A 54 0.61 4.39 11.10
C LEU A 54 0.22 4.51 12.58
N LYS A 55 -0.27 5.70 12.95
CA LYS A 55 -0.62 6.06 14.32
C LYS A 55 -2.02 6.67 14.36
N PRO A 56 -2.75 6.52 15.49
CA PRO A 56 -4.06 7.14 15.65
C PRO A 56 -4.02 8.66 15.44
N GLY A 57 -5.00 9.21 14.73
CA GLY A 57 -5.18 10.64 14.52
C GLY A 57 -4.37 11.25 13.36
N GLU A 58 -3.54 10.45 12.67
CA GLU A 58 -2.86 10.87 11.45
C GLU A 58 -3.74 10.59 10.22
N THR A 59 -3.69 11.46 9.20
CA THR A 59 -4.37 11.18 7.92
C THR A 59 -3.56 10.17 7.12
N LEU A 60 -4.24 9.31 6.36
CA LEU A 60 -3.57 8.29 5.53
C LEU A 60 -2.60 8.91 4.53
N GLU A 61 -2.89 10.06 3.95
CA GLU A 61 -1.95 10.79 3.08
C GLU A 61 -0.65 11.12 3.81
N THR A 62 -0.75 11.64 5.03
CA THR A 62 0.41 12.01 5.83
C THR A 62 1.24 10.78 6.16
N VAL A 63 0.58 9.67 6.52
CA VAL A 63 1.22 8.38 6.78
C VAL A 63 1.97 7.89 5.53
N PHE A 64 1.30 7.84 4.38
CA PHE A 64 1.91 7.35 3.12
C PHE A 64 3.04 8.25 2.64
N GLN A 65 2.92 9.57 2.78
CA GLN A 65 3.96 10.52 2.42
C GLN A 65 5.22 10.31 3.29
N ARG A 66 5.06 10.25 4.62
CA ARG A 66 6.18 10.04 5.55
C ARG A 66 6.85 8.68 5.35
N ALA A 67 6.05 7.62 5.18
CA ALA A 67 6.57 6.29 4.85
C ALA A 67 7.39 6.31 3.54
N SER A 68 6.91 7.02 2.52
CA SER A 68 7.60 7.13 1.23
C SER A 68 8.95 7.84 1.34
N VAL A 69 9.02 8.92 2.13
CA VAL A 69 10.28 9.64 2.41
C VAL A 69 11.29 8.71 3.10
N LEU A 70 10.84 7.97 4.12
CA LEU A 70 11.73 7.08 4.88
C LEU A 70 12.27 5.93 4.02
N VAL A 71 11.42 5.35 3.15
CA VAL A 71 11.86 4.30 2.20
C VAL A 71 12.90 4.84 1.23
N LYS A 72 12.71 6.03 0.69
CA LYS A 72 13.72 6.65 -0.21
C LYS A 72 15.05 6.85 0.51
N GLN A 73 15.03 7.35 1.75
CA GLN A 73 16.24 7.52 2.56
C GLN A 73 16.94 6.18 2.84
N HIS A 74 16.19 5.18 3.32
CA HIS A 74 16.74 3.88 3.69
C HIS A 74 17.27 3.06 2.50
N THR A 75 16.69 3.26 1.32
CA THR A 75 17.08 2.52 0.11
C THR A 75 18.04 3.29 -0.78
N GLN A 76 18.51 4.47 -0.35
CA GLN A 76 19.33 5.38 -1.15
C GLN A 76 18.66 5.67 -2.51
N TYR A 77 17.37 6.00 -2.47
CA TYR A 77 16.50 6.30 -3.62
C TYR A 77 16.30 5.15 -4.62
N ALA A 78 16.81 3.95 -4.35
CA ALA A 78 16.63 2.80 -5.24
C ALA A 78 15.20 2.22 -5.21
N GLN A 79 14.42 2.50 -4.16
CA GLN A 79 13.00 2.14 -4.10
C GLN A 79 12.17 3.42 -4.08
N ASN A 80 11.20 3.53 -5.00
CA ASN A 80 10.35 4.70 -5.17
C ASN A 80 8.88 4.32 -4.96
N PRO A 81 8.35 4.42 -3.72
CA PRO A 81 6.94 4.19 -3.46
C PRO A 81 6.03 5.13 -4.24
N GLN A 82 4.83 4.66 -4.57
CA GLN A 82 3.83 5.43 -5.32
C GLN A 82 2.49 5.42 -4.58
N LEU A 83 1.79 6.55 -4.62
CA LEU A 83 0.45 6.69 -4.09
C LEU A 83 -0.47 7.11 -5.23
N LEU A 84 -1.53 6.33 -5.46
CA LEU A 84 -2.65 6.72 -6.30
C LEU A 84 -3.85 6.97 -5.39
N THR A 85 -4.51 8.10 -5.57
CA THR A 85 -5.69 8.48 -4.79
C THR A 85 -6.88 8.71 -5.71
N GLU A 86 -8.05 8.29 -5.25
CA GLU A 86 -9.33 8.61 -5.86
C GLU A 86 -10.27 9.11 -4.77
N TYR A 87 -10.79 10.32 -4.93
CA TYR A 87 -11.75 10.92 -4.02
C TYR A 87 -13.10 11.01 -4.72
N ALA A 88 -14.13 10.39 -4.14
CA ALA A 88 -15.52 10.65 -4.53
C ALA A 88 -16.13 11.79 -3.69
N THR A 89 -15.59 12.01 -2.49
CA THR A 89 -15.98 13.04 -1.52
C THR A 89 -14.73 13.59 -0.83
N ASP A 90 -14.75 14.84 -0.37
CA ASP A 90 -13.65 15.44 0.43
C ASP A 90 -13.64 14.90 1.87
N ASN A 91 -13.37 13.60 1.99
CA ASN A 91 -13.29 12.90 3.26
C ASN A 91 -11.84 12.45 3.45
N LYS A 92 -11.14 13.08 4.40
CA LYS A 92 -9.81 12.64 4.81
C LYS A 92 -9.94 11.38 5.66
N MET A 93 -9.39 10.27 5.19
CA MET A 93 -9.33 9.05 5.99
C MET A 93 -8.25 9.19 7.05
N THR A 94 -8.62 8.90 8.29
CA THR A 94 -7.71 8.87 9.44
C THR A 94 -7.56 7.43 9.94
N PHE A 95 -6.43 7.15 10.57
CA PHE A 95 -6.18 5.89 11.27
C PHE A 95 -6.41 6.03 12.77
#